data_AF-A0A922ZG05-F1
#
_entry.id   AF-A0A922ZG05-F1
#
_cell.length_a   1.000
_cell.length_b   1.000
_cell.length_c   1.000
_cell.angle_alpha   90.00
_cell.angle_beta   90.00
_cell.angle_gamma   90.00
#
_symmetry.space_group_name_H-M   'P 1'
#
loop_
_entity.id
_entity.type
_entity.pdbx_description
1 polymer ?
#
loop_
_entity_poly.entity_id
_entity_poly.type
_entity_poly.pdbx_seq_one_letter_code
_entity_poly.pdbx_strand_id
1 'polypeptide(L)'
;MILLSILHSCKRKLLLSFLILFSSAALVAQVTIREKITLNPKSKIVKDNKESVKLLLLSSDISGFVMKKRGVLQIWHSFAERDKSPIPFNSHLYLDIRNGDTVLTDFVVPRFNNTYSNYWNCYGVQTLRYYYSISFPYTPFSAVPVQRGDTVVIAYITDLHPEDGVLDTLGIYSTDTTQYGWDVTFHAPYTCQEEILNIFVGVADTVLKFTKPAFDSICPTIPNYNDNLSRKNWVDLELKATFGDSVMKNVWVKVDTAAIADSGGHSHNGNRPMGKYHIAKLPPATGYDTVSTFIRKTDSTGVLKFRYFASQFGGIEKIKAKLLSDTTSYDTLRIKIKVDSLYSIPIGNKYVLIGAPDDFDPCNTSTSKHYNNHYGTQNLIEAIPKIATTYDSLYPGIRLRINDMSLKFGGRFDFGNNWSGSHSQHRIGINADIGIKALNINNNCVDVVKRDLESVVWEKTLIRPKYETDPPHYHIFVKEK
;
A
#
# COMPACT_ATOMS: atom_id res chain seq x y z
N MET A 1 -54.21 -19.68 35.01
CA MET A 1 -54.36 -19.36 36.46
C MET A 1 -52.95 -19.21 37.01
N ILE A 2 -52.42 -17.99 37.16
CA ILE A 2 -52.69 -17.06 38.28
C ILE A 2 -52.28 -17.77 39.59
N LEU A 3 -51.20 -17.42 40.30
CA LEU A 3 -50.94 -16.17 41.03
C LEU A 3 -49.44 -16.21 41.47
N LEU A 4 -48.63 -15.17 41.21
CA LEU A 4 -47.98 -14.23 42.17
C LEU A 4 -47.16 -14.84 43.33
N SER A 5 -46.09 -14.27 43.89
CA SER A 5 -45.21 -13.09 43.69
C SER A 5 -44.49 -12.88 45.03
N ILE A 6 -43.27 -12.33 45.05
CA ILE A 6 -42.72 -11.31 45.98
C ILE A 6 -41.20 -11.24 45.65
N LEU A 7 -40.73 -10.26 44.86
CA LEU A 7 -40.33 -8.89 45.21
C LEU A 7 -39.22 -8.78 46.28
N HIS A 8 -38.02 -8.39 45.83
CA HIS A 8 -37.28 -7.31 46.48
C HIS A 8 -36.59 -6.40 45.45
N SER A 9 -36.92 -5.14 45.59
CA SER A 9 -36.53 -3.96 44.84
C SER A 9 -35.29 -3.34 45.49
N CYS A 10 -34.35 -2.81 44.70
CA CYS A 10 -33.66 -1.58 45.09
C CYS A 10 -33.12 -0.78 43.90
N LYS A 11 -33.93 0.22 43.53
CA LYS A 11 -33.57 1.61 43.22
C LYS A 11 -32.77 1.95 41.94
N ARG A 12 -33.54 2.43 40.95
CA ARG A 12 -33.24 3.59 40.11
C ARG A 12 -32.99 4.86 40.96
N LYS A 13 -31.91 5.59 40.64
CA LYS A 13 -31.83 7.06 40.60
C LYS A 13 -31.03 7.39 39.33
N LEU A 14 -31.67 7.91 38.27
CA LEU A 14 -31.88 9.34 38.03
C LEU A 14 -30.55 10.11 37.94
N LEU A 15 -29.92 10.11 36.76
CA LEU A 15 -29.12 11.25 36.32
C LEU A 15 -29.53 11.60 34.89
N LEU A 16 -30.37 12.63 34.84
CA LEU A 16 -30.77 13.39 33.69
C LEU A 16 -29.58 14.27 33.26
N SER A 17 -29.47 14.52 31.95
CA SER A 17 -28.84 15.72 31.37
C SER A 17 -27.31 15.78 31.33
N PHE A 18 -26.71 15.14 30.33
CA PHE A 18 -25.65 15.75 29.52
C PHE A 18 -25.71 15.18 28.10
N LEU A 19 -26.75 15.60 27.37
CA LEU A 19 -26.84 15.45 25.93
C LEU A 19 -25.86 16.46 25.33
N ILE A 20 -24.58 16.09 25.21
CA ILE A 20 -23.63 16.87 24.41
C ILE A 20 -23.97 16.58 22.95
N LEU A 21 -24.86 17.42 22.42
CA LEU A 21 -24.97 17.71 21.00
C LEU A 21 -23.59 18.22 20.52
N PHE A 22 -22.69 17.32 20.16
CA PHE A 22 -21.69 17.64 19.15
C PHE A 22 -22.43 17.65 17.81
N SER A 23 -23.16 18.75 17.57
CA SER A 23 -23.43 19.18 16.21
C SER A 23 -22.07 19.34 15.55
N SER A 24 -21.79 18.45 14.61
CA SER A 24 -20.74 18.59 13.60
C SER A 24 -21.05 19.81 12.73
N ALA A 25 -20.94 21.00 13.31
CA ALA A 25 -20.56 22.17 12.56
C ALA A 25 -19.12 21.88 12.13
N ALA A 26 -18.95 21.45 10.89
CA ALA A 26 -17.67 21.61 10.23
C ALA A 26 -17.28 23.07 10.46
N LEU A 27 -16.21 23.30 11.22
CA LEU A 27 -15.53 24.59 11.23
C LEU A 27 -15.07 24.79 9.79
N VAL A 28 -15.92 25.40 8.98
CA VAL A 28 -15.52 26.06 7.75
C VAL A 28 -14.66 27.20 8.25
N ALA A 29 -13.36 26.97 8.32
CA ALA A 29 -12.39 28.01 8.58
C ALA A 29 -12.66 29.10 7.53
N GLN A 30 -13.23 30.23 7.95
CA GLN A 30 -13.34 31.40 7.09
C GLN A 30 -11.92 31.78 6.70
N VAL A 31 -11.63 31.64 5.42
CA VAL A 31 -10.34 31.99 4.83
C VAL A 31 -10.34 33.48 4.59
N THR A 32 -9.72 34.25 5.48
CA THR A 32 -9.37 35.64 5.18
C THR A 32 -8.05 35.64 4.39
N ILE A 33 -8.08 36.14 3.15
CA ILE A 33 -6.86 36.42 2.40
C ILE A 33 -6.17 37.59 3.11
N ARG A 34 -5.03 37.31 3.74
CA ARG A 34 -4.08 38.36 4.10
C ARG A 34 -3.12 38.48 2.92
N GLU A 35 -3.35 39.53 2.12
CA GLU A 35 -2.49 40.09 1.08
C GLU A 35 -2.43 39.38 -0.29
N LYS A 36 -2.86 40.10 -1.33
CA LYS A 36 -2.37 39.95 -2.70
C LYS A 36 -0.87 40.21 -2.66
N ILE A 37 -0.05 39.19 -2.90
CA ILE A 37 1.40 39.37 -3.00
C ILE A 37 1.72 39.77 -4.43
N THR A 38 1.89 41.07 -4.67
CA THR A 38 2.47 41.55 -5.93
C THR A 38 3.98 41.28 -5.90
N LEU A 39 4.42 40.28 -6.65
CA LEU A 39 5.85 40.02 -6.84
C LEU A 39 6.36 40.85 -8.01
N ASN A 40 7.36 41.69 -7.79
CA ASN A 40 8.08 42.36 -8.88
C ASN A 40 9.19 41.41 -9.38
N PRO A 41 9.04 40.72 -10.51
CA PRO A 41 10.08 39.83 -11.01
C PRO A 41 11.31 40.66 -11.39
N LYS A 42 12.49 40.25 -10.92
CA LYS A 42 13.73 40.68 -11.56
C LYS A 42 13.76 40.02 -12.94
N SER A 43 13.88 40.80 -14.00
CA SER A 43 13.94 40.32 -15.39
C SER A 43 14.92 39.14 -15.50
N LYS A 44 14.42 37.95 -15.83
CA LYS A 44 15.25 36.75 -16.00
C LYS A 44 15.25 36.39 -17.48
N ILE A 45 16.42 36.44 -18.11
CA ILE A 45 16.59 36.04 -19.51
C ILE A 45 16.58 34.51 -19.53
N VAL A 46 15.51 33.91 -20.05
CA VAL A 46 15.49 32.48 -20.39
C VAL A 46 16.17 32.35 -21.75
N LYS A 47 17.30 31.62 -21.81
CA LYS A 47 17.97 31.30 -23.08
C LYS A 47 17.43 29.96 -23.58
N ASP A 48 16.73 29.97 -24.71
CA ASP A 48 16.48 28.75 -25.49
C ASP A 48 17.60 28.56 -26.53
N ASN A 49 17.98 27.32 -26.78
CA ASN A 49 19.19 26.92 -27.50
C ASN A 49 19.08 27.00 -29.03
N LYS A 50 17.98 27.51 -29.59
CA LYS A 50 17.81 27.57 -31.07
C LYS A 50 17.42 28.92 -31.65
N GLU A 51 16.98 29.87 -30.86
CA GLU A 51 16.85 31.27 -31.24
C GLU A 51 16.71 32.02 -29.92
N SER A 52 17.52 33.04 -29.67
CA SER A 52 17.43 33.84 -28.46
C SER A 52 16.19 34.73 -28.52
N VAL A 53 15.01 34.14 -28.40
CA VAL A 53 13.78 34.88 -28.07
C VAL A 53 14.01 35.43 -26.68
N LYS A 54 14.20 36.75 -26.60
CA LYS A 54 14.28 37.47 -25.35
C LYS A 54 12.87 37.40 -24.75
N LEU A 55 12.59 36.34 -23.99
CA LEU A 55 11.40 36.19 -23.17
C LEU A 55 11.46 37.26 -22.09
N LEU A 56 11.00 38.43 -22.48
CA LEU A 56 10.82 39.58 -21.65
C LEU A 56 9.51 39.29 -20.92
N LEU A 57 9.61 38.80 -19.68
CA LEU A 57 8.50 38.75 -18.71
C LEU A 57 8.05 40.19 -18.46
N LEU A 58 7.28 40.71 -19.41
CA LEU A 58 6.90 42.12 -19.49
C LEU A 58 5.57 42.38 -18.79
N SER A 59 4.73 41.36 -18.60
CA SER A 59 3.48 41.51 -17.86
C SER A 59 3.80 41.81 -16.39
N SER A 60 3.44 43.00 -15.92
CA SER A 60 3.59 43.47 -14.54
C SER A 60 2.77 42.68 -13.52
N ASP A 61 1.83 41.85 -13.97
CA ASP A 61 0.88 41.15 -13.12
C ASP A 61 1.27 39.68 -12.92
N ILE A 62 2.25 39.48 -12.03
CA ILE A 62 2.49 38.18 -11.44
C ILE A 62 1.39 37.88 -10.43
N SER A 63 0.73 36.74 -10.63
CA SER A 63 -0.33 36.27 -9.78
C SER A 63 0.15 35.06 -8.97
N GLY A 64 -0.25 34.94 -7.71
CA GLY A 64 0.15 33.79 -6.91
C GLY A 64 -0.66 33.58 -5.65
N PHE A 65 -0.53 32.40 -5.07
CA PHE A 65 -1.22 32.01 -3.85
C PHE A 65 -0.36 31.06 -3.02
N VAL A 66 -0.62 31.05 -1.72
CA VAL A 66 0.05 30.12 -0.79
C VAL A 66 -0.80 28.88 -0.61
N MET A 67 -0.20 27.73 -0.87
CA MET A 67 -0.79 26.41 -0.77
C MET A 67 -1.28 26.11 0.64
N LYS A 68 -2.59 25.89 0.78
CA LYS A 68 -3.21 25.56 2.08
C LYS A 68 -3.08 24.10 2.47
N LYS A 69 -2.96 23.21 1.48
CA LYS A 69 -2.73 21.78 1.64
C LYS A 69 -1.70 21.29 0.63
N ARG A 70 -1.12 20.12 0.88
CA ARG A 70 -0.27 19.41 -0.08
C ARG A 70 -1.14 18.77 -1.17
N GLY A 71 -0.55 18.46 -2.32
CA GLY A 71 -1.19 17.72 -3.39
C GLY A 71 -0.41 17.84 -4.70
N VAL A 72 -1.11 17.70 -5.82
CA VAL A 72 -0.59 18.05 -7.14
C VAL A 72 -1.45 19.18 -7.68
N LEU A 73 -0.82 20.19 -8.29
CA LEU A 73 -1.55 21.26 -8.94
C LEU A 73 -2.24 20.71 -10.18
N GLN A 74 -3.52 21.02 -10.32
CA GLN A 74 -4.25 20.80 -11.55
C GLN A 74 -4.51 22.11 -12.24
N ILE A 75 -4.28 22.16 -13.53
CA ILE A 75 -4.56 23.33 -14.35
C ILE A 75 -5.61 22.95 -15.40
N TRP A 76 -6.71 23.67 -15.46
CA TRP A 76 -7.67 23.52 -16.55
C TRP A 76 -8.01 24.87 -17.16
N HIS A 77 -8.20 24.86 -18.48
CA HIS A 77 -8.69 26.00 -19.25
C HIS A 77 -10.15 25.69 -19.59
N SER A 78 -11.13 26.48 -19.17
CA SER A 78 -12.53 26.17 -19.55
C SER A 78 -12.85 26.64 -20.97
N PHE A 79 -12.40 27.86 -21.30
CA PHE A 79 -12.80 28.58 -22.49
C PHE A 79 -11.85 29.75 -22.78
N ALA A 80 -11.71 30.10 -24.05
CA ALA A 80 -11.06 31.34 -24.48
C ALA A 80 -11.80 31.98 -25.66
N GLU A 81 -11.92 33.31 -25.65
CA GLU A 81 -12.32 34.12 -26.81
C GLU A 81 -11.22 35.11 -27.15
N ARG A 82 -10.92 35.26 -28.45
CA ARG A 82 -10.00 36.28 -28.95
C ARG A 82 -10.55 36.89 -30.24
N ASP A 83 -10.59 38.21 -30.34
CA ASP A 83 -10.96 38.91 -31.57
C ASP A 83 -9.74 39.10 -32.47
N LYS A 84 -10.00 39.12 -33.78
CA LYS A 84 -9.10 39.40 -34.91
C LYS A 84 -7.94 38.43 -35.14
N SER A 85 -7.43 37.75 -34.11
CA SER A 85 -6.29 36.86 -34.25
C SER A 85 -6.38 35.63 -33.34
N PRO A 86 -5.79 34.49 -33.73
CA PRO A 86 -5.80 33.30 -32.90
C PRO A 86 -4.79 33.40 -31.75
N ILE A 87 -4.96 32.64 -30.66
CA ILE A 87 -3.95 32.51 -29.59
C ILE A 87 -2.65 32.01 -30.23
N PRO A 88 -1.52 32.69 -30.03
CA PRO A 88 -0.24 32.28 -30.61
C PRO A 88 0.16 30.87 -30.19
N PHE A 89 0.79 30.11 -31.10
CA PHE A 89 1.28 28.76 -30.80
C PHE A 89 2.36 28.74 -29.72
N ASN A 90 3.02 29.86 -29.47
CA ASN A 90 4.03 30.02 -28.42
C ASN A 90 3.46 30.57 -27.11
N SER A 91 2.15 30.78 -26.96
CA SER A 91 1.55 31.16 -25.68
C SER A 91 1.64 30.02 -24.68
N HIS A 92 2.12 30.31 -23.46
CA HIS A 92 2.27 29.31 -22.41
C HIS A 92 1.97 29.88 -21.04
N LEU A 93 1.37 29.03 -20.20
CA LEU A 93 1.24 29.28 -18.77
C LEU A 93 2.53 28.86 -18.09
N TYR A 94 3.22 29.83 -17.52
CA TYR A 94 4.39 29.64 -16.69
C TYR A 94 3.97 29.45 -15.23
N LEU A 95 4.47 28.39 -14.60
CA LEU A 95 4.23 28.10 -13.20
C LEU A 95 5.55 28.04 -12.44
N ASP A 96 5.66 28.81 -11.37
CA ASP A 96 6.83 28.90 -10.49
C ASP A 96 6.39 28.59 -9.05
N ILE A 97 6.77 27.41 -8.55
CA ILE A 97 6.53 27.02 -7.16
C ILE A 97 7.75 27.38 -6.33
N ARG A 98 7.53 28.18 -5.29
CA ARG A 98 8.55 28.58 -4.33
C ARG A 98 8.28 27.93 -2.99
N ASN A 99 9.28 27.21 -2.48
CA ASN A 99 9.31 26.68 -1.11
C ASN A 99 10.61 27.13 -0.44
N GLY A 100 10.53 28.15 0.41
CA GLY A 100 11.71 28.83 0.92
C GLY A 100 12.58 29.37 -0.23
N ASP A 101 13.85 28.97 -0.27
CA ASP A 101 14.81 29.34 -1.32
C ASP A 101 14.79 28.39 -2.54
N THR A 102 14.00 27.31 -2.48
CA THR A 102 13.89 26.33 -3.56
C THR A 102 12.81 26.75 -4.55
N VAL A 103 13.17 26.73 -5.84
CA VAL A 103 12.30 27.12 -6.95
C VAL A 103 12.13 25.93 -7.89
N LEU A 104 10.90 25.46 -8.04
CA LEU A 104 10.49 24.47 -9.04
C LEU A 104 9.66 25.18 -10.12
N THR A 105 10.17 25.22 -11.35
CA THR A 105 9.49 25.87 -12.47
C THR A 105 8.94 24.84 -13.44
N ASP A 106 7.71 25.03 -13.89
CA ASP A 106 7.07 24.21 -14.93
C ASP A 106 6.46 25.11 -16.02
N PHE A 107 6.37 24.59 -17.23
CA PHE A 107 5.78 25.27 -18.39
C PHE A 107 4.59 24.47 -18.89
N VAL A 108 3.41 25.06 -18.79
CA VAL A 108 2.15 24.43 -19.22
C VAL A 108 1.68 25.10 -20.49
N VAL A 109 1.80 24.39 -21.61
CA VAL A 109 1.28 24.85 -22.90
C VAL A 109 -0.22 24.55 -22.96
N PRO A 110 -1.10 25.55 -23.14
CA PRO A 110 -2.53 25.31 -23.36
C PRO A 110 -2.70 24.42 -24.59
N ARG A 111 -3.55 23.39 -24.46
CA ARG A 111 -3.94 22.54 -25.58
C ARG A 111 -5.44 22.66 -25.78
N PHE A 112 -5.84 23.57 -26.65
CA PHE A 112 -7.22 23.65 -27.13
C PHE A 112 -7.39 22.68 -28.29
N ASN A 113 -8.33 21.74 -28.18
CA ASN A 113 -8.55 20.73 -29.21
C ASN A 113 -9.49 21.22 -30.31
N ASN A 114 -10.34 22.20 -30.00
CA ASN A 114 -11.30 22.78 -30.94
C ASN A 114 -11.04 24.29 -31.05
N THR A 115 -10.66 24.70 -32.26
CA THR A 115 -10.63 26.08 -32.70
C THR A 115 -11.66 26.25 -33.81
N TYR A 116 -12.64 27.13 -33.59
CA TYR A 116 -13.48 27.61 -34.69
C TYR A 116 -13.47 29.13 -34.68
N SER A 117 -13.70 29.70 -35.86
CA SER A 117 -13.85 31.15 -36.00
C SER A 117 -15.21 31.47 -36.59
N ASN A 118 -15.81 32.57 -36.16
CA ASN A 118 -17.01 33.12 -36.76
C ASN A 118 -16.84 34.64 -36.95
N TYR A 119 -17.65 35.21 -37.85
CA TYR A 119 -17.76 36.66 -37.92
C TYR A 119 -18.81 37.13 -36.92
N TRP A 120 -18.41 38.01 -36.02
CA TRP A 120 -19.29 38.67 -35.06
C TRP A 120 -19.48 40.12 -35.47
N ASN A 121 -20.70 40.66 -35.35
CA ASN A 121 -20.95 42.08 -35.61
C ASN A 121 -20.99 42.82 -34.27
N CYS A 122 -19.98 43.64 -33.99
CA CYS A 122 -19.93 44.50 -32.83
C CYS A 122 -20.05 45.96 -33.30
N TYR A 123 -21.14 46.63 -32.90
CA TYR A 123 -21.45 48.02 -33.26
C TYR A 123 -21.37 48.35 -34.77
N GLY A 124 -21.74 47.41 -35.64
CA GLY A 124 -21.71 47.61 -37.09
C GLY A 124 -20.39 47.25 -37.76
N VAL A 125 -19.38 46.82 -37.00
CA VAL A 125 -18.10 46.33 -37.50
C VAL A 125 -18.07 44.81 -37.41
N GLN A 126 -17.82 44.15 -38.55
CA GLN A 126 -17.57 42.70 -38.55
C GLN A 126 -16.15 42.42 -38.05
N THR A 127 -16.04 41.64 -36.97
CA THR A 127 -14.78 41.15 -36.43
C THR A 127 -14.74 39.63 -36.56
N LEU A 128 -13.58 39.08 -36.92
CA LEU A 128 -13.35 37.63 -36.90
C LEU A 128 -13.03 37.23 -35.46
N ARG A 129 -13.86 36.38 -34.85
CA ARG A 129 -13.67 35.92 -33.47
C ARG A 129 -13.24 34.46 -33.46
N TYR A 130 -12.25 34.15 -32.65
CA TYR A 130 -11.74 32.79 -32.43
C TYR A 130 -12.25 32.27 -31.09
N TYR A 131 -12.90 31.11 -31.12
CA TYR A 131 -13.39 30.41 -29.95
C TYR A 131 -12.54 29.18 -29.67
N TYR A 132 -12.09 29.08 -28.43
CA TYR A 132 -11.34 27.96 -27.91
C TYR A 132 -12.18 27.31 -26.83
N SER A 133 -12.67 26.10 -27.09
CA SER A 133 -13.35 25.30 -26.07
C SER A 133 -12.62 23.99 -25.92
N ILE A 134 -12.48 23.53 -24.68
CA ILE A 134 -12.18 22.12 -24.46
C ILE A 134 -13.47 21.33 -24.47
N SER A 135 -13.44 20.12 -25.05
CA SER A 135 -14.58 19.21 -25.05
C SER A 135 -14.86 18.76 -23.61
N PHE A 136 -16.11 18.86 -23.14
CA PHE A 136 -16.51 18.32 -21.85
C PHE A 136 -16.54 16.78 -21.89
N PRO A 137 -16.08 16.06 -20.85
CA PRO A 137 -15.58 16.55 -19.55
C PRO A 137 -14.16 17.11 -19.61
N TYR A 138 -13.89 18.12 -18.77
CA TYR A 138 -12.58 18.76 -18.65
C TYR A 138 -11.49 17.75 -18.28
N THR A 139 -10.41 17.66 -19.05
CA THR A 139 -9.23 16.86 -18.70
C THR A 139 -8.15 17.78 -18.14
N PRO A 140 -7.99 17.86 -16.81
CA PRO A 140 -7.02 18.77 -16.19
C PRO A 140 -5.58 18.34 -16.46
N PHE A 141 -4.69 19.33 -16.62
CA PHE A 141 -3.24 19.11 -16.67
C PHE A 141 -2.71 18.93 -15.24
N SER A 142 -2.15 17.76 -14.94
CA SER A 142 -1.43 17.54 -13.69
C SER A 142 -0.04 18.13 -13.80
N ALA A 143 0.18 19.24 -13.10
CA ALA A 143 1.47 19.91 -13.04
C ALA A 143 2.33 19.33 -11.91
N VAL A 144 3.14 20.19 -11.31
CA VAL A 144 4.10 19.87 -10.25
C VAL A 144 3.41 19.58 -8.89
N PRO A 145 3.95 18.63 -8.11
CA PRO A 145 3.55 18.42 -6.71
C PRO A 145 3.82 19.68 -5.87
N VAL A 146 2.95 19.92 -4.90
CA VAL A 146 2.98 21.07 -4.00
C VAL A 146 2.82 20.63 -2.56
N GLN A 147 3.51 21.33 -1.66
CA GLN A 147 3.39 21.18 -0.22
C GLN A 147 2.55 22.31 0.37
N ARG A 148 2.03 22.09 1.59
CA ARG A 148 1.41 23.17 2.36
C ARG A 148 2.48 24.24 2.66
N GLY A 149 2.16 25.50 2.35
CA GLY A 149 3.06 26.64 2.52
C GLY A 149 3.83 27.03 1.27
N ASP A 150 3.85 26.18 0.24
CA ASP A 150 4.44 26.55 -1.05
C ASP A 150 3.72 27.78 -1.61
N THR A 151 4.46 28.72 -2.20
CA THR A 151 3.89 29.82 -2.95
C THR A 151 3.87 29.44 -4.42
N VAL A 152 2.68 29.27 -4.97
CA VAL A 152 2.49 29.03 -6.40
C VAL A 152 2.37 30.38 -7.07
N VAL A 153 3.27 30.62 -8.01
CA VAL A 153 3.33 31.81 -8.83
C VAL A 153 2.96 31.41 -10.25
N ILE A 154 2.07 32.18 -10.87
CA ILE A 154 1.54 31.93 -12.19
C ILE A 154 1.78 33.19 -13.02
N ALA A 155 2.36 33.00 -14.19
CA ALA A 155 2.43 34.01 -15.23
C ALA A 155 1.93 33.41 -16.54
N TYR A 156 1.21 34.18 -17.32
CA TYR A 156 0.78 33.77 -18.65
C TYR A 156 1.60 34.58 -19.64
N ILE A 157 2.33 33.87 -20.49
CA ILE A 157 3.26 34.48 -21.42
C ILE A 157 2.55 34.52 -22.77
N THR A 158 2.21 35.74 -23.21
CA THR A 158 1.59 36.03 -24.51
C THR A 158 2.52 36.87 -25.37
N ASP A 159 2.17 37.02 -26.65
CA ASP A 159 2.78 38.02 -27.51
C ASP A 159 2.27 39.43 -27.14
N LEU A 160 3.05 40.45 -27.47
CA LEU A 160 2.54 41.82 -27.44
C LEU A 160 1.36 41.88 -28.41
N HIS A 161 0.25 42.48 -27.98
CA HIS A 161 -0.89 42.65 -28.87
C HIS A 161 -0.43 43.42 -30.13
N PRO A 162 -0.58 42.85 -31.33
CA PRO A 162 0.15 43.30 -32.51
C PRO A 162 -0.26 44.69 -32.99
N GLU A 163 -1.43 45.19 -32.57
CA GLU A 163 -1.97 46.47 -33.02
C GLU A 163 -1.51 47.66 -32.14
N ASP A 164 -1.30 47.46 -30.84
CA ASP A 164 -1.07 48.54 -29.88
C ASP A 164 0.13 48.31 -28.95
N GLY A 165 0.76 47.12 -28.99
CA GLY A 165 1.90 46.78 -28.15
C GLY A 165 1.57 46.69 -26.67
N VAL A 166 0.28 46.57 -26.31
CA VAL A 166 -0.16 46.39 -24.92
C VAL A 166 0.01 44.92 -24.53
N LEU A 167 0.35 44.69 -23.26
CA LEU A 167 0.47 43.35 -22.70
C LEU A 167 -0.87 42.89 -22.18
N ASP A 168 -1.19 41.62 -22.40
CA ASP A 168 -2.35 41.00 -21.76
C ASP A 168 -2.16 40.98 -20.24
N THR A 169 -3.26 41.18 -19.51
CA THR A 169 -3.23 41.27 -18.05
C THR A 169 -3.89 40.06 -17.41
N LEU A 170 -3.25 39.56 -16.35
CA LEU A 170 -3.71 38.41 -15.58
C LEU A 170 -4.52 38.91 -14.37
N GLY A 171 -5.84 38.74 -14.41
CA GLY A 171 -6.71 38.98 -13.27
C GLY A 171 -6.87 37.71 -12.42
N ILE A 172 -6.62 37.80 -11.11
CA ILE A 172 -6.94 36.71 -10.16
C ILE A 172 -8.32 36.96 -9.57
N TYR A 173 -9.15 35.92 -9.54
CA TYR A 173 -10.31 35.87 -8.65
C TYR A 173 -10.44 34.47 -8.05
N SER A 174 -10.54 34.41 -6.72
CA SER A 174 -10.79 33.13 -6.03
C SER A 174 -12.27 32.77 -6.19
N THR A 175 -12.54 31.60 -6.78
CA THR A 175 -13.92 31.11 -6.96
C THR A 175 -14.41 30.30 -5.76
N ASP A 176 -13.52 29.62 -5.02
CA ASP A 176 -13.79 29.01 -3.70
C ASP A 176 -12.50 28.67 -2.90
N THR A 177 -12.62 27.89 -1.80
CA THR A 177 -11.50 27.49 -0.92
C THR A 177 -10.62 26.34 -1.44
N THR A 178 -11.00 25.70 -2.54
CA THR A 178 -10.38 24.48 -3.10
C THR A 178 -9.87 24.64 -4.53
N GLN A 179 -10.37 25.65 -5.23
CA GLN A 179 -10.00 26.01 -6.58
C GLN A 179 -9.71 27.52 -6.62
N TYR A 180 -8.58 27.86 -7.22
CA TYR A 180 -8.26 29.23 -7.58
C TYR A 180 -8.58 29.41 -9.06
N GLY A 181 -9.23 30.52 -9.43
CA GLY A 181 -9.52 30.89 -10.82
C GLY A 181 -8.71 32.12 -11.23
N TRP A 182 -8.48 32.24 -12.52
CA TRP A 182 -7.86 33.39 -13.17
C TRP A 182 -8.56 33.64 -14.49
N ASP A 183 -8.75 34.92 -14.80
CA ASP A 183 -9.08 35.38 -16.15
C ASP A 183 -7.85 36.07 -16.66
N VAL A 184 -7.29 35.52 -17.72
CA VAL A 184 -6.40 36.31 -18.56
C VAL A 184 -7.33 37.16 -19.41
N THR A 185 -7.35 38.46 -19.14
CA THR A 185 -8.10 39.42 -19.95
C THR A 185 -7.16 39.93 -21.03
N PHE A 186 -7.49 39.63 -22.28
CA PHE A 186 -6.75 40.17 -23.42
C PHE A 186 -7.22 41.59 -23.66
N HIS A 187 -6.28 42.51 -23.88
CA HIS A 187 -6.65 43.91 -24.05
C HIS A 187 -7.33 44.11 -25.41
N ALA A 188 -8.64 44.37 -25.39
CA ALA A 188 -9.40 44.72 -26.58
C ALA A 188 -9.82 46.20 -26.49
N PRO A 189 -9.07 47.13 -27.12
CA PRO A 189 -9.31 48.57 -26.96
C PRO A 189 -10.67 49.04 -27.52
N TYR A 190 -11.47 48.18 -28.16
CA TYR A 190 -12.65 48.58 -28.93
C TYR A 190 -13.88 47.63 -28.92
N THR A 191 -14.06 46.72 -27.96
CA THR A 191 -15.06 45.64 -28.11
C THR A 191 -16.23 45.64 -27.12
N CYS A 192 -17.33 45.05 -27.57
CA CYS A 192 -18.61 44.84 -26.88
C CYS A 192 -18.53 43.84 -25.71
N GLN A 193 -17.42 43.11 -25.54
CA GLN A 193 -17.20 42.06 -24.54
C GLN A 193 -15.70 41.91 -24.25
N GLU A 194 -15.39 41.47 -23.03
CA GLU A 194 -14.03 41.15 -22.58
C GLU A 194 -13.54 39.85 -23.26
N GLU A 195 -12.34 39.90 -23.85
CA GLU A 195 -11.63 38.70 -24.29
C GLU A 195 -11.03 38.02 -23.05
N ILE A 196 -11.51 36.81 -22.75
CA ILE A 196 -11.17 36.13 -21.50
C ILE A 196 -10.65 34.73 -21.80
N LEU A 197 -9.53 34.35 -21.20
CA LEU A 197 -9.13 32.96 -20.99
C LEU A 197 -9.27 32.62 -19.50
N ASN A 198 -10.21 31.72 -19.19
CA ASN A 198 -10.35 31.22 -17.83
C ASN A 198 -9.32 30.11 -17.58
N ILE A 199 -8.50 30.29 -16.56
CA ILE A 199 -7.55 29.30 -16.04
C ILE A 199 -7.95 28.99 -14.62
N PHE A 200 -8.00 27.72 -14.26
CA PHE A 200 -8.24 27.31 -12.89
C PHE A 200 -7.10 26.45 -12.41
N VAL A 201 -6.70 26.66 -11.16
CA VAL A 201 -5.71 25.86 -10.45
C VAL A 201 -6.33 25.29 -9.18
N GLY A 202 -6.47 23.96 -9.17
CA GLY A 202 -6.96 23.20 -8.04
C GLY A 202 -5.85 22.38 -7.38
N VAL A 203 -6.12 21.95 -6.14
CA VAL A 203 -5.29 21.01 -5.41
C VAL A 203 -6.17 19.83 -5.04
N ALA A 204 -5.89 18.67 -5.61
CA ALA A 204 -6.55 17.44 -5.19
C ALA A 204 -5.57 16.47 -4.56
N ASP A 205 -6.19 15.57 -3.81
CA ASP A 205 -5.47 14.60 -3.03
C ASP A 205 -5.08 13.46 -3.96
N THR A 206 -3.80 13.08 -3.90
CA THR A 206 -3.33 11.86 -4.53
C THR A 206 -3.72 10.68 -3.65
N VAL A 207 -4.19 9.61 -4.27
CA VAL A 207 -4.58 8.38 -3.59
C VAL A 207 -3.83 7.24 -4.25
N LEU A 208 -3.10 6.49 -3.44
CA LEU A 208 -2.66 5.15 -3.80
C LEU A 208 -3.61 4.15 -3.18
N LYS A 209 -4.00 3.13 -3.94
CA LYS A 209 -4.87 2.07 -3.43
C LYS A 209 -4.50 0.72 -4.05
N PHE A 210 -4.25 -0.27 -3.21
CA PHE A 210 -4.16 -1.65 -3.61
C PHE A 210 -5.54 -2.18 -3.99
N THR A 211 -5.61 -2.87 -5.13
CA THR A 211 -6.74 -3.74 -5.42
C THR A 211 -6.60 -4.97 -4.52
N LYS A 212 -7.64 -5.27 -3.73
CA LYS A 212 -7.62 -6.43 -2.84
C LYS A 212 -7.45 -7.70 -3.69
N PRO A 213 -6.43 -8.55 -3.42
CA PRO A 213 -6.27 -9.79 -4.16
C PRO A 213 -7.45 -10.74 -3.90
N ALA A 214 -7.69 -11.66 -4.84
CA ALA A 214 -8.76 -12.66 -4.73
C ALA A 214 -8.62 -13.56 -3.48
N PHE A 215 -7.39 -13.75 -3.01
CA PHE A 215 -7.06 -14.50 -1.80
C PHE A 215 -6.18 -13.63 -0.89
N ASP A 216 -6.43 -13.64 0.41
CA ASP A 216 -5.62 -12.91 1.41
C ASP A 216 -4.44 -13.75 1.93
N SER A 217 -4.30 -14.99 1.45
CA SER A 217 -3.20 -15.88 1.76
C SER A 217 -2.61 -16.59 0.55
N ILE A 218 -1.31 -16.87 0.63
CA ILE A 218 -0.54 -17.68 -0.31
C ILE A 218 0.35 -18.67 0.45
N CYS A 219 0.79 -19.73 -0.22
CA CYS A 219 1.65 -20.73 0.39
C CYS A 219 3.11 -20.27 0.48
N PRO A 220 3.87 -20.66 1.52
CA PRO A 220 5.33 -20.49 1.52
C PRO A 220 5.96 -21.21 0.33
N THR A 221 7.10 -20.70 -0.15
CA THR A 221 7.92 -21.42 -1.13
C THR A 221 8.60 -22.61 -0.44
N ILE A 222 8.21 -23.83 -0.79
CA ILE A 222 8.76 -25.06 -0.22
C ILE A 222 9.65 -25.73 -1.27
N PRO A 223 10.99 -25.65 -1.15
CA PRO A 223 11.90 -26.31 -2.08
C PRO A 223 11.64 -27.82 -2.11
N ASN A 224 11.71 -28.41 -3.30
CA ASN A 224 11.53 -29.86 -3.53
C ASN A 224 10.14 -30.42 -3.22
N TYR A 225 9.17 -29.57 -2.86
CA TYR A 225 7.77 -29.97 -2.74
C TYR A 225 7.03 -29.49 -3.99
N ASN A 226 7.06 -30.33 -5.03
CA ASN A 226 6.27 -30.15 -6.25
C ASN A 226 4.83 -30.58 -5.95
N ASP A 227 4.08 -29.77 -5.20
CA ASP A 227 2.64 -29.98 -5.13
C ASP A 227 2.05 -29.50 -6.44
N ASN A 228 1.57 -30.45 -7.25
CA ASN A 228 0.96 -30.18 -8.53
C ASN A 228 -0.25 -29.24 -8.33
N LEU A 229 -0.04 -27.97 -8.67
CA LEU A 229 -1.05 -27.02 -9.19
C LEU A 229 -2.04 -26.34 -8.22
N SER A 230 -2.26 -26.79 -6.99
CA SER A 230 -3.29 -26.17 -6.12
C SER A 230 -2.76 -25.03 -5.23
N ARG A 231 -1.51 -25.09 -4.78
CA ARG A 231 -0.94 -24.16 -3.79
C ARG A 231 -0.11 -23.08 -4.46
N LYS A 232 -0.71 -21.91 -4.69
CA LYS A 232 0.01 -20.75 -5.22
C LYS A 232 0.93 -20.16 -4.16
N ASN A 233 2.23 -20.13 -4.43
CA ASN A 233 3.22 -19.41 -3.61
C ASN A 233 3.43 -17.95 -4.06
N TRP A 234 2.50 -17.45 -4.88
CA TRP A 234 2.56 -16.11 -5.44
C TRP A 234 1.17 -15.49 -5.53
N VAL A 235 1.14 -14.17 -5.59
CA VAL A 235 -0.08 -13.39 -5.84
C VAL A 235 0.22 -12.27 -6.82
N ASP A 236 -0.69 -12.07 -7.78
CA ASP A 236 -0.68 -10.90 -8.65
C ASP A 236 -1.30 -9.73 -7.90
N LEU A 237 -0.56 -8.63 -7.84
CA LEU A 237 -0.94 -7.42 -7.12
C LEU A 237 -1.10 -6.28 -8.11
N GLU A 238 -2.06 -5.44 -7.80
CA GLU A 238 -2.40 -4.27 -8.58
C GLU A 238 -2.51 -3.08 -7.62
N LEU A 239 -1.86 -1.98 -8.01
CA LEU A 239 -1.92 -0.72 -7.30
C LEU A 239 -2.42 0.35 -8.27
N LYS A 240 -3.48 1.06 -7.90
CA LYS A 240 -4.00 2.19 -8.66
C LYS A 240 -3.56 3.49 -8.01
N ALA A 241 -3.03 4.40 -8.83
CA ALA A 241 -2.78 5.77 -8.44
C ALA A 241 -3.87 6.66 -9.05
N THR A 242 -4.59 7.39 -8.21
CA THR A 242 -5.57 8.38 -8.64
C THR A 242 -5.27 9.74 -8.05
N PHE A 243 -5.82 10.73 -8.72
CA PHE A 243 -5.82 12.11 -8.33
C PHE A 243 -7.27 12.57 -8.44
N GLY A 244 -7.94 12.76 -7.30
CA GLY A 244 -9.41 12.76 -7.29
C GLY A 244 -9.96 11.51 -8.01
N ASP A 245 -10.82 11.71 -9.00
CA ASP A 245 -11.39 10.63 -9.83
C ASP A 245 -10.53 10.28 -11.07
N SER A 246 -9.49 11.07 -11.36
CA SER A 246 -8.63 10.89 -12.52
C SER A 246 -7.48 9.92 -12.22
N VAL A 247 -7.06 9.14 -13.22
CA VAL A 247 -5.93 8.21 -13.08
C VAL A 247 -4.58 8.92 -13.25
N MET A 248 -3.62 8.62 -12.38
CA MET A 248 -2.27 9.18 -12.45
C MET A 248 -1.35 8.28 -13.28
N LYS A 249 -1.09 8.68 -14.52
CA LYS A 249 -0.28 7.93 -15.49
C LYS A 249 1.20 8.24 -15.32
N ASN A 250 2.07 7.26 -15.56
CA ASN A 250 3.53 7.44 -15.59
C ASN A 250 4.15 8.00 -14.29
N VAL A 251 3.50 7.84 -13.15
CA VAL A 251 4.00 8.36 -11.86
C VAL A 251 4.84 7.32 -11.13
N TRP A 252 5.96 7.76 -10.56
CA TRP A 252 6.87 6.86 -9.84
C TRP A 252 6.30 6.46 -8.48
N VAL A 253 6.17 5.15 -8.30
CA VAL A 253 5.77 4.50 -7.06
C VAL A 253 6.94 3.69 -6.52
N LYS A 254 7.23 3.84 -5.24
CA LYS A 254 8.09 2.95 -4.47
C LYS A 254 7.23 1.92 -3.74
N VAL A 255 7.58 0.65 -3.86
CA VAL A 255 6.94 -0.45 -3.13
C VAL A 255 7.97 -1.13 -2.24
N ASP A 256 7.66 -1.28 -0.96
CA ASP A 256 8.50 -1.87 0.08
C ASP A 256 7.75 -3.04 0.76
N THR A 257 8.44 -4.14 1.06
CA THR A 257 7.94 -5.21 1.94
C THR A 257 8.60 -5.14 3.31
N ALA A 258 7.84 -5.48 4.35
CA ALA A 258 8.36 -5.76 5.68
C ALA A 258 7.64 -6.99 6.28
N ALA A 259 8.38 -7.89 6.94
CA ALA A 259 7.77 -8.91 7.77
C ALA A 259 7.15 -8.28 9.03
N ILE A 260 6.00 -8.79 9.48
CA ILE A 260 5.44 -8.46 10.79
C ILE A 260 6.08 -9.39 11.81
N ALA A 261 6.68 -8.81 12.86
CA ALA A 261 7.24 -9.54 13.99
C ALA A 261 6.16 -10.41 14.67
N ASP A 262 6.59 -11.48 15.34
CA ASP A 262 5.72 -12.35 16.13
C ASP A 262 4.54 -12.95 15.35
N SER A 263 4.75 -13.23 14.06
CA SER A 263 3.71 -13.78 13.17
C SER A 263 4.05 -15.18 12.67
N GLY A 264 3.02 -15.96 12.35
CA GLY A 264 3.19 -17.30 11.77
C GLY A 264 3.72 -18.41 12.69
N GLY A 265 4.04 -18.09 13.95
CA GLY A 265 4.65 -19.02 14.92
C GLY A 265 6.11 -18.68 15.23
N HIS A 266 6.71 -17.76 14.45
CA HIS A 266 8.01 -17.19 14.75
C HIS A 266 7.83 -16.02 15.74
N SER A 267 8.22 -16.21 17.01
CA SER A 267 8.06 -15.18 18.05
C SER A 267 9.42 -14.60 18.45
N HIS A 268 10.04 -13.94 17.47
CA HIS A 268 11.34 -13.31 17.63
C HIS A 268 11.56 -12.22 16.57
N ASN A 269 12.79 -11.71 16.46
CA ASN A 269 13.12 -10.46 15.77
C ASN A 269 12.50 -10.39 14.37
N GLY A 270 11.87 -9.26 14.00
CA GLY A 270 11.11 -9.12 12.75
C GLY A 270 11.93 -9.22 11.44
N ASN A 271 13.15 -9.77 11.47
CA ASN A 271 14.08 -9.88 10.34
C ASN A 271 13.84 -11.16 9.51
N ARG A 272 12.61 -11.69 9.52
CA ARG A 272 12.22 -12.86 8.72
C ARG A 272 12.54 -12.63 7.25
N PRO A 273 13.21 -13.57 6.56
CA PRO A 273 13.40 -13.48 5.13
C PRO A 273 12.06 -13.33 4.42
N MET A 274 11.96 -12.26 3.63
CA MET A 274 10.74 -11.87 2.94
C MET A 274 10.64 -12.52 1.57
N GLY A 275 9.44 -12.47 1.02
CA GLY A 275 9.22 -12.80 -0.37
C GLY A 275 9.94 -11.85 -1.33
N LYS A 276 9.88 -12.17 -2.62
CA LYS A 276 10.51 -11.41 -3.68
C LYS A 276 9.50 -10.93 -4.71
N TYR A 277 9.78 -9.80 -5.33
CA TYR A 277 8.99 -9.29 -6.43
C TYR A 277 9.43 -9.90 -7.76
N HIS A 278 8.45 -10.16 -8.62
CA HIS A 278 8.64 -10.38 -10.04
C HIS A 278 7.89 -9.30 -10.79
N ILE A 279 8.64 -8.50 -11.51
CA ILE A 279 8.16 -7.32 -12.21
C ILE A 279 8.40 -7.62 -13.69
N ALA A 280 7.35 -7.49 -14.51
CA ALA A 280 7.52 -7.59 -15.96
C ALA A 280 8.60 -6.60 -16.42
N LYS A 281 9.40 -6.96 -17.43
CA LYS A 281 10.53 -6.18 -17.98
C LYS A 281 10.06 -4.83 -18.54
N LEU A 282 9.70 -3.88 -17.69
CA LEU A 282 9.83 -2.46 -17.93
C LEU A 282 11.25 -2.07 -17.51
N PRO A 283 11.91 -1.11 -18.18
CA PRO A 283 13.27 -0.74 -17.84
C PRO A 283 13.36 -0.47 -16.34
N PRO A 284 14.21 -1.21 -15.59
CA PRO A 284 14.36 -0.99 -14.17
C PRO A 284 14.79 0.47 -13.96
N ALA A 285 14.26 1.12 -12.93
CA ALA A 285 14.89 2.33 -12.42
C ALA A 285 16.30 1.91 -11.99
N THR A 286 17.31 2.30 -12.77
CA THR A 286 18.69 1.85 -12.57
C THR A 286 19.12 2.11 -11.12
N GLY A 287 19.43 1.06 -10.36
CA GLY A 287 20.09 1.14 -9.04
C GLY A 287 19.21 1.08 -7.78
N TYR A 288 17.87 0.92 -7.86
CA TYR A 288 17.01 1.00 -6.66
C TYR A 288 16.31 -0.30 -6.25
N ASP A 289 16.30 -1.32 -7.09
CA ASP A 289 15.58 -2.56 -6.79
C ASP A 289 16.40 -3.46 -5.88
N THR A 290 15.76 -3.94 -4.81
CA THR A 290 16.27 -4.97 -3.91
C THR A 290 15.28 -6.14 -3.88
N VAL A 291 15.56 -7.17 -3.08
CA VAL A 291 14.61 -8.28 -2.87
C VAL A 291 13.28 -7.79 -2.29
N SER A 292 13.31 -6.76 -1.44
CA SER A 292 12.16 -6.27 -0.69
C SER A 292 11.66 -4.89 -1.12
N THR A 293 12.28 -4.26 -2.12
CA THR A 293 11.94 -2.92 -2.55
C THR A 293 12.07 -2.79 -4.06
N PHE A 294 11.17 -2.06 -4.71
CA PHE A 294 11.36 -1.64 -6.09
C PHE A 294 10.70 -0.28 -6.37
N ILE A 295 11.11 0.35 -7.48
CA ILE A 295 10.55 1.62 -7.94
C ILE A 295 10.08 1.50 -9.39
N ARG A 296 8.80 1.74 -9.67
CA ARG A 296 8.23 1.68 -11.03
C ARG A 296 7.21 2.77 -11.28
N LYS A 297 7.03 3.11 -12.56
CA LYS A 297 5.96 3.99 -13.00
C LYS A 297 4.64 3.24 -13.10
N THR A 298 3.53 3.90 -12.80
CA THR A 298 2.21 3.46 -13.25
C THR A 298 2.13 3.51 -14.77
N ASP A 299 1.29 2.68 -15.37
CA ASP A 299 1.07 2.63 -16.81
C ASP A 299 0.14 3.76 -17.32
N SER A 300 -0.25 3.69 -18.59
CA SER A 300 -1.18 4.64 -19.22
C SER A 300 -2.60 4.62 -18.65
N THR A 301 -2.93 3.65 -17.82
CA THR A 301 -4.21 3.53 -17.08
C THR A 301 -4.09 3.97 -15.62
N GLY A 302 -2.88 4.41 -15.20
CA GLY A 302 -2.57 4.78 -13.82
C GLY A 302 -2.48 3.58 -12.87
N VAL A 303 -2.21 2.40 -13.42
CA VAL A 303 -2.11 1.15 -12.68
C VAL A 303 -0.67 0.65 -12.68
N LEU A 304 -0.23 0.08 -11.58
CA LEU A 304 1.03 -0.64 -11.44
C LEU A 304 0.72 -2.10 -11.10
N LYS A 305 1.05 -3.02 -12.01
CA LYS A 305 0.89 -4.47 -11.84
C LYS A 305 2.22 -5.13 -11.56
N PHE A 306 2.25 -6.04 -10.59
CA PHE A 306 3.44 -6.82 -10.25
C PHE A 306 3.05 -8.12 -9.56
N ARG A 307 3.95 -9.10 -9.56
CA ARG A 307 3.74 -10.37 -8.85
C ARG A 307 4.64 -10.41 -7.62
N TYR A 308 4.09 -10.90 -6.51
CA TYR A 308 4.83 -11.14 -5.29
C TYR A 308 4.91 -12.64 -5.02
N PHE A 309 6.11 -13.16 -4.77
CA PHE A 309 6.38 -14.56 -4.43
C PHE A 309 6.74 -14.67 -2.95
N ALA A 310 6.04 -15.52 -2.20
CA ALA A 310 6.29 -15.75 -0.79
C ALA A 310 7.70 -16.32 -0.52
N SER A 311 8.25 -16.01 0.65
CA SER A 311 9.45 -16.68 1.16
C SER A 311 9.13 -18.11 1.60
N GLN A 312 10.15 -18.84 2.08
CA GLN A 312 9.98 -20.18 2.63
C GLN A 312 9.41 -20.20 4.06
N PHE A 313 9.23 -19.04 4.69
CA PHE A 313 8.81 -18.90 6.08
C PHE A 313 7.35 -18.46 6.15
N GLY A 314 6.54 -19.13 6.98
CA GLY A 314 5.17 -18.70 7.24
C GLY A 314 5.14 -17.41 8.06
N GLY A 315 4.06 -16.62 7.92
CA GLY A 315 3.92 -15.37 8.66
C GLY A 315 3.03 -14.35 7.96
N ILE A 316 3.06 -13.12 8.45
CA ILE A 316 2.39 -11.98 7.81
C ILE A 316 3.46 -11.07 7.24
N GLU A 317 3.29 -10.66 5.98
CA GLU A 317 4.09 -9.62 5.34
C GLU A 317 3.23 -8.41 5.02
N LYS A 318 3.81 -7.22 5.24
CA LYS A 318 3.20 -5.93 4.94
C LYS A 318 3.87 -5.36 3.70
N ILE A 319 3.12 -5.20 2.63
CA ILE A 319 3.54 -4.49 1.42
C ILE A 319 3.04 -3.06 1.55
N LYS A 320 3.94 -2.09 1.39
CA LYS A 320 3.65 -0.66 1.44
C LYS A 320 4.01 -0.04 0.11
N ALA A 321 3.07 0.67 -0.52
CA ALA A 321 3.34 1.49 -1.69
C ALA A 321 3.31 2.98 -1.31
N LYS A 322 4.19 3.79 -1.91
CA LYS A 322 4.25 5.23 -1.73
C LYS A 322 4.52 5.92 -3.06
N LEU A 323 3.90 7.08 -3.31
CA LEU A 323 4.32 7.94 -4.42
C LEU A 323 5.66 8.59 -4.06
N LEU A 324 6.57 8.68 -5.02
CA LEU A 324 7.84 9.40 -4.81
C LEU A 324 7.64 10.91 -4.81
N SER A 325 6.73 11.40 -5.64
CA SER A 325 6.34 12.81 -5.71
C SER A 325 5.53 13.25 -4.48
N ASP A 326 4.84 12.32 -3.82
CA ASP A 326 4.12 12.56 -2.59
C ASP A 326 4.29 11.38 -1.61
N THR A 327 5.27 11.51 -0.71
CA THR A 327 5.58 10.46 0.27
C THR A 327 4.48 10.20 1.31
N THR A 328 3.46 11.06 1.32
CA THR A 328 2.36 11.02 2.27
C THR A 328 1.15 10.24 1.73
N SER A 329 1.09 10.08 0.40
CA SER A 329 0.17 9.19 -0.27
C SER A 329 0.76 7.79 -0.30
N TYR A 330 0.17 6.92 0.51
CA TYR A 330 0.60 5.55 0.64
C TYR A 330 -0.59 4.63 0.89
N ASP A 331 -0.40 3.36 0.56
CA ASP A 331 -1.30 2.30 0.97
C ASP A 331 -0.50 1.12 1.52
N THR A 332 -1.15 0.28 2.32
CA THR A 332 -0.56 -0.92 2.88
C THR A 332 -1.48 -2.12 2.67
N LEU A 333 -0.92 -3.19 2.13
CA LEU A 333 -1.55 -4.49 2.01
C LEU A 333 -0.86 -5.47 2.98
N ARG A 334 -1.64 -6.34 3.62
CA ARG A 334 -1.13 -7.47 4.41
C ARG A 334 -1.40 -8.76 3.66
N ILE A 335 -0.36 -9.58 3.51
CA ILE A 335 -0.45 -10.91 2.91
C ILE A 335 -0.10 -11.94 3.98
N LYS A 336 -0.96 -12.96 4.13
CA LYS A 336 -0.67 -14.12 4.98
C LYS A 336 0.08 -15.16 4.16
N ILE A 337 1.26 -15.52 4.59
CA ILE A 337 2.01 -16.64 4.03
C ILE A 337 1.75 -17.83 4.93
N LYS A 338 0.93 -18.78 4.48
CA LYS A 338 0.54 -19.95 5.28
C LYS A 338 0.36 -21.20 4.45
N VAL A 339 0.63 -22.35 5.05
CA VAL A 339 0.14 -23.65 4.57
C VAL A 339 -1.31 -23.80 5.01
N ASP A 340 -2.20 -24.11 4.07
CA ASP A 340 -3.61 -24.32 4.38
C ASP A 340 -3.85 -25.65 5.09
N SER A 341 -4.98 -25.74 5.80
CA SER A 341 -5.43 -26.97 6.48
C SER A 341 -4.47 -27.51 7.54
N LEU A 342 -3.78 -26.61 8.24
CA LEU A 342 -3.06 -26.92 9.46
C LEU A 342 -3.97 -26.73 10.68
N TYR A 343 -4.02 -27.73 11.54
CA TYR A 343 -4.81 -27.76 12.76
C TYR A 343 -3.89 -27.96 13.95
N SER A 344 -4.21 -27.33 15.08
CA SER A 344 -3.50 -27.61 16.34
C SER A 344 -3.89 -29.00 16.83
N ILE A 345 -2.91 -29.78 17.31
CA ILE A 345 -3.20 -31.05 17.96
C ILE A 345 -3.96 -30.80 19.27
N PRO A 346 -5.04 -31.53 19.57
CA PRO A 346 -5.71 -31.40 20.86
C PRO A 346 -4.79 -31.84 22.00
N ILE A 347 -5.09 -31.42 23.22
CA ILE A 347 -4.42 -31.96 24.41
C ILE A 347 -4.88 -33.41 24.60
N GLY A 348 -3.95 -34.31 24.89
CA GLY A 348 -4.23 -35.72 25.15
C GLY A 348 -3.77 -36.17 26.54
N ASN A 349 -4.34 -37.26 27.05
CA ASN A 349 -3.91 -37.89 28.30
C ASN A 349 -2.83 -38.97 28.09
N LYS A 350 -2.55 -39.39 26.84
CA LYS A 350 -1.54 -40.41 26.47
C LYS A 350 -0.26 -39.84 25.88
N TYR A 351 -0.19 -38.53 25.75
CA TYR A 351 1.00 -37.81 25.35
C TYR A 351 1.03 -36.45 26.05
N VAL A 352 2.17 -35.79 25.98
CA VAL A 352 2.35 -34.39 26.38
C VAL A 352 2.98 -33.64 25.22
N LEU A 353 2.61 -32.37 25.07
CA LEU A 353 3.23 -31.46 24.12
C LEU A 353 4.44 -30.82 24.80
N ILE A 354 5.56 -30.78 24.09
CA ILE A 354 6.82 -30.19 24.53
C ILE A 354 7.42 -29.34 23.41
N GLY A 355 8.42 -28.52 23.75
CA GLY A 355 9.24 -27.80 22.79
C GLY A 355 8.84 -26.34 22.58
N ALA A 356 7.60 -25.95 22.88
CA ALA A 356 7.24 -24.53 22.91
C ALA A 356 7.83 -23.85 24.17
N PRO A 357 8.03 -22.51 24.18
CA PRO A 357 8.52 -21.77 25.34
C PRO A 357 7.76 -22.01 26.64
N ASP A 358 6.45 -22.21 26.54
CA ASP A 358 5.55 -22.35 27.69
C ASP A 358 5.36 -23.83 28.09
N ASP A 359 5.96 -24.76 27.34
CA ASP A 359 5.86 -26.18 27.64
C ASP A 359 6.91 -26.59 28.66
N PHE A 360 6.45 -27.09 29.81
CA PHE A 360 7.35 -27.70 30.78
C PHE A 360 7.76 -29.10 30.33
N ASP A 361 9.03 -29.26 29.99
CA ASP A 361 9.63 -30.54 29.64
C ASP A 361 10.59 -31.02 30.76
N PRO A 362 10.17 -31.94 31.64
CA PRO A 362 11.03 -32.39 32.74
C PRO A 362 12.22 -33.23 32.26
N CYS A 363 12.26 -33.63 30.99
CA CYS A 363 13.34 -34.45 30.45
C CYS A 363 14.34 -33.66 29.59
N ASN A 364 14.06 -32.38 29.30
CA ASN A 364 14.95 -31.49 28.58
C ASN A 364 14.63 -30.03 28.90
N THR A 365 15.63 -29.24 29.31
CA THR A 365 15.43 -27.82 29.64
C THR A 365 15.50 -26.88 28.43
N SER A 366 15.84 -27.39 27.24
CA SER A 366 15.90 -26.57 26.03
C SER A 366 14.51 -26.31 25.46
N THR A 367 14.04 -25.07 25.58
CA THR A 367 12.80 -24.62 24.96
C THR A 367 13.07 -23.87 23.65
N SER A 368 12.29 -24.14 22.60
CA SER A 368 12.31 -23.32 21.38
C SER A 368 11.72 -21.93 21.67
N LYS A 369 11.94 -20.93 20.79
CA LYS A 369 11.20 -19.63 20.80
C LYS A 369 9.96 -19.65 19.88
N HIS A 370 9.59 -20.82 19.37
CA HIS A 370 8.45 -20.99 18.49
C HIS A 370 7.20 -21.35 19.30
N TYR A 371 6.48 -20.34 19.78
CA TYR A 371 5.15 -20.56 20.34
C TYR A 371 4.24 -21.08 19.21
N ASN A 372 3.47 -22.13 19.47
CA ASN A 372 2.55 -22.76 18.51
C ASN A 372 3.26 -23.60 17.42
N ASN A 373 4.08 -24.57 17.84
CA ASN A 373 4.80 -25.54 17.00
C ASN A 373 4.10 -26.92 16.88
N HIS A 374 2.90 -27.12 17.46
CA HIS A 374 2.15 -28.38 17.39
C HIS A 374 0.98 -28.35 16.38
N TYR A 375 1.24 -27.85 15.17
CA TYR A 375 0.24 -27.82 14.09
C TYR A 375 0.52 -28.89 13.04
N GLY A 376 -0.51 -29.52 12.51
CA GLY A 376 -0.39 -30.61 11.55
C GLY A 376 -1.57 -30.67 10.59
N THR A 377 -1.42 -31.44 9.53
CA THR A 377 -2.53 -31.82 8.66
C THR A 377 -3.46 -32.76 9.42
N GLN A 378 -4.71 -32.87 8.95
CA GLN A 378 -5.70 -33.73 9.60
C GLN A 378 -5.20 -35.16 9.83
N ASN A 379 -4.50 -35.76 8.85
CA ASN A 379 -3.95 -37.11 8.97
C ASN A 379 -2.91 -37.23 10.10
N LEU A 380 -2.00 -36.26 10.22
CA LEU A 380 -1.01 -36.26 11.31
C LEU A 380 -1.69 -36.09 12.67
N ILE A 381 -2.66 -35.18 12.75
CA ILE A 381 -3.43 -34.87 13.97
C ILE A 381 -4.22 -36.09 14.44
N GLU A 382 -4.73 -36.91 13.53
CA GLU A 382 -5.42 -38.15 13.87
C GLU A 382 -4.46 -39.31 14.20
N ALA A 383 -3.26 -39.32 13.62
CA ALA A 383 -2.30 -40.40 13.81
C ALA A 383 -1.64 -40.36 15.19
N ILE A 384 -1.25 -39.18 15.67
CA ILE A 384 -0.50 -39.03 16.94
C ILE A 384 -1.27 -39.61 18.14
N PRO A 385 -2.56 -39.29 18.38
CA PRO A 385 -3.32 -39.90 19.47
C PRO A 385 -3.45 -41.42 19.36
N LYS A 386 -3.54 -41.96 18.15
CA LYS A 386 -3.61 -43.42 17.91
C LYS A 386 -2.27 -44.11 18.23
N ILE A 387 -1.16 -43.50 17.84
CA ILE A 387 0.20 -43.94 18.20
C ILE A 387 0.35 -43.94 19.73
N ALA A 388 0.03 -42.81 20.38
CA ALA A 388 0.15 -42.67 21.81
C ALA A 388 -0.73 -43.66 22.59
N THR A 389 -1.99 -43.87 22.17
CA THR A 389 -2.91 -44.84 22.79
C THR A 389 -2.41 -46.27 22.67
N THR A 390 -1.86 -46.63 21.50
CA THR A 390 -1.34 -47.99 21.27
C THR A 390 -0.06 -48.21 22.07
N TYR A 391 0.82 -47.21 22.16
CA TYR A 391 2.03 -47.29 22.97
C TYR A 391 1.72 -47.39 24.47
N ASP A 392 0.75 -46.62 24.98
CA ASP A 392 0.26 -46.74 26.35
C ASP A 392 -0.38 -48.11 26.64
N SER A 393 -1.00 -48.76 25.65
CA SER A 393 -1.54 -50.12 25.83
C SER A 393 -0.43 -51.17 26.04
N LEU A 394 0.77 -50.93 25.49
CA LEU A 394 1.96 -51.76 25.74
C LEU A 394 2.65 -51.39 27.06
N TYR A 395 2.61 -50.10 27.42
CA TYR A 395 3.28 -49.54 28.59
C TYR A 395 2.31 -48.64 29.38
N PRO A 396 1.40 -49.22 30.20
CA PRO A 396 0.34 -48.47 30.85
C PRO A 396 0.84 -47.29 31.70
N GLY A 397 0.30 -46.11 31.44
CA GLY A 397 0.65 -44.89 32.16
C GLY A 397 1.88 -44.16 31.63
N ILE A 398 2.50 -44.65 30.55
CA ILE A 398 3.56 -43.94 29.84
C ILE A 398 2.95 -43.01 28.79
N ARG A 399 3.31 -41.72 28.87
CA ARG A 399 2.89 -40.67 27.95
C ARG A 399 4.04 -40.25 27.06
N LEU A 400 3.85 -40.35 25.74
CA LEU A 400 4.83 -39.92 24.75
C LEU A 400 5.02 -38.39 24.79
N ARG A 401 6.24 -37.94 24.54
CA ARG A 401 6.58 -36.51 24.44
C ARG A 401 6.60 -36.10 22.97
N ILE A 402 5.60 -35.31 22.55
CA ILE A 402 5.47 -34.82 21.18
C ILE A 402 6.09 -33.43 21.11
N ASN A 403 7.16 -33.32 20.35
CA ASN A 403 7.91 -32.08 20.15
C ASN A 403 7.46 -31.39 18.84
N ASP A 404 8.39 -30.81 18.09
CA ASP A 404 8.11 -30.00 16.92
C ASP A 404 7.23 -30.74 15.90
N MET A 405 6.11 -30.12 15.54
CA MET A 405 5.29 -30.45 14.37
C MET A 405 5.48 -29.31 13.37
N SER A 406 4.41 -28.74 12.80
CA SER A 406 4.48 -27.47 12.07
C SER A 406 4.22 -26.26 12.97
N LEU A 407 4.69 -25.10 12.52
CA LEU A 407 4.19 -23.82 13.03
C LEU A 407 2.74 -23.60 12.60
N LYS A 408 2.01 -22.72 13.28
CA LYS A 408 0.61 -22.40 12.94
C LYS A 408 0.36 -21.99 11.49
N PHE A 409 1.32 -21.31 10.85
CA PHE A 409 1.25 -20.95 9.42
C PHE A 409 2.16 -21.85 8.55
N GLY A 410 2.78 -22.88 9.13
CA GLY A 410 3.78 -23.71 8.48
C GLY A 410 5.01 -22.91 8.03
N GLY A 411 5.63 -23.35 6.94
CA GLY A 411 6.89 -22.81 6.48
C GLY A 411 8.08 -23.28 7.32
N ARG A 412 9.28 -22.82 6.98
CA ARG A 412 10.53 -23.34 7.56
C ARG A 412 10.69 -22.88 9.00
N PHE A 413 11.00 -23.80 9.91
CA PHE A 413 11.51 -23.47 11.25
C PHE A 413 12.88 -22.82 11.14
N ASP A 414 13.11 -21.80 11.95
CA ASP A 414 14.43 -21.20 12.08
C ASP A 414 15.08 -21.63 13.39
N PHE A 415 15.79 -22.76 13.31
CA PHE A 415 16.48 -23.33 14.45
C PHE A 415 17.56 -22.35 14.95
N GLY A 416 17.51 -22.01 16.24
CA GLY A 416 18.43 -21.03 16.84
C GLY A 416 18.11 -19.55 16.57
N ASN A 417 16.93 -19.23 16.01
CA ASN A 417 16.46 -17.85 15.78
C ASN A 417 17.31 -17.04 14.79
N ASN A 418 17.95 -17.70 13.82
CA ASN A 418 18.85 -17.07 12.87
C ASN A 418 18.38 -17.21 11.41
N TRP A 419 17.11 -17.58 11.22
CA TRP A 419 16.51 -17.79 9.89
C TRP A 419 17.22 -18.86 9.04
N SER A 420 17.94 -19.78 9.68
CA SER A 420 18.67 -20.88 9.07
C SER A 420 18.43 -22.20 9.82
N GLY A 421 19.19 -23.26 9.51
CA GLY A 421 19.13 -24.54 10.23
C GLY A 421 18.29 -25.64 9.57
N SER A 422 18.38 -26.83 10.15
CA SER A 422 17.59 -28.04 9.82
C SER A 422 16.11 -27.86 10.21
N HIS A 423 15.25 -28.86 10.01
CA HIS A 423 13.76 -28.83 10.12
C HIS A 423 13.01 -28.34 8.86
N SER A 424 13.56 -28.59 7.67
CA SER A 424 12.85 -28.34 6.42
C SER A 424 11.63 -29.25 6.21
N GLN A 425 11.55 -30.39 6.89
CA GLN A 425 10.48 -31.37 6.72
C GLN A 425 9.18 -30.94 7.43
N HIS A 426 9.29 -30.21 8.54
CA HIS A 426 8.15 -29.75 9.34
C HIS A 426 7.26 -28.68 8.67
N ARG A 427 7.67 -28.18 7.50
CA ARG A 427 7.08 -27.01 6.83
C ARG A 427 5.59 -27.09 6.55
N ILE A 428 5.08 -28.30 6.35
CA ILE A 428 3.73 -28.53 5.83
C ILE A 428 2.87 -29.37 6.76
N GLY A 429 3.30 -29.61 7.99
CA GLY A 429 2.50 -30.28 9.01
C GLY A 429 2.21 -31.75 8.77
N ILE A 430 3.07 -32.43 8.02
CA ILE A 430 3.01 -33.90 7.86
C ILE A 430 4.09 -34.64 8.66
N ASN A 431 4.87 -33.91 9.45
CA ASN A 431 5.94 -34.44 10.28
C ASN A 431 5.74 -34.02 11.75
N ALA A 432 6.20 -34.87 12.66
CA ALA A 432 6.29 -34.58 14.08
C ALA A 432 7.51 -35.27 14.69
N ASP A 433 8.10 -34.67 15.72
CA ASP A 433 9.16 -35.30 16.49
C ASP A 433 8.61 -35.91 17.78
N ILE A 434 9.09 -37.11 18.12
CA ILE A 434 8.79 -37.81 19.36
C ILE A 434 10.10 -37.96 20.14
N GLY A 435 10.11 -37.51 21.39
CA GLY A 435 11.30 -37.59 22.24
C GLY A 435 11.74 -39.04 22.50
N ILE A 436 13.04 -39.25 22.70
CA ILE A 436 13.60 -40.56 23.10
C ILE A 436 13.21 -40.98 24.52
N LYS A 437 12.72 -40.02 25.32
CA LYS A 437 12.14 -40.23 26.65
C LYS A 437 10.66 -39.88 26.65
N ALA A 438 9.92 -40.57 27.50
CA ALA A 438 8.51 -40.39 27.79
C ALA A 438 8.32 -40.06 29.28
N LEU A 439 7.09 -39.75 29.69
CA LEU A 439 6.73 -39.52 31.10
C LEU A 439 5.91 -40.68 31.64
N ASN A 440 6.27 -41.22 32.80
CA ASN A 440 5.39 -42.15 33.50
C ASN A 440 4.29 -41.43 34.30
N ILE A 441 3.50 -42.20 35.05
CA ILE A 441 2.39 -41.69 35.88
C ILE A 441 2.84 -40.68 36.96
N ASN A 442 4.11 -40.76 37.39
CA ASN A 442 4.71 -39.86 38.37
C ASN A 442 5.44 -38.67 37.73
N ASN A 443 5.27 -38.43 36.42
CA ASN A 443 6.02 -37.45 35.63
C ASN A 443 7.54 -37.68 35.58
N ASN A 444 8.03 -38.87 35.94
CA ASN A 444 9.45 -39.20 35.80
C ASN A 444 9.76 -39.55 34.34
N CYS A 445 10.94 -39.13 33.90
CA CYS A 445 11.46 -39.44 32.57
C CYS A 445 11.87 -40.91 32.49
N VAL A 446 11.32 -41.62 31.50
CA VAL A 446 11.66 -43.02 31.19
C VAL A 446 12.02 -43.15 29.72
N ASP A 447 12.91 -44.07 29.38
CA ASP A 447 13.29 -44.27 27.98
C ASP A 447 12.15 -44.93 27.19
N VAL A 448 11.98 -44.48 25.94
CA VAL A 448 11.07 -45.11 24.98
C VAL A 448 11.72 -46.40 24.48
N VAL A 449 10.98 -47.51 24.51
CA VAL A 449 11.42 -48.78 23.94
C VAL A 449 11.37 -48.69 22.41
N LYS A 450 12.52 -48.37 21.81
CA LYS A 450 12.71 -48.09 20.38
C LYS A 450 11.93 -49.00 19.44
N ARG A 451 12.15 -50.31 19.56
CA ARG A 451 11.56 -51.32 18.67
C ARG A 451 10.04 -51.25 18.67
N ASP A 452 9.46 -51.03 19.84
CA ASP A 452 8.01 -51.07 20.00
C ASP A 452 7.39 -49.74 19.52
N LEU A 453 8.05 -48.60 19.76
CA LEU A 453 7.64 -47.33 19.14
C LEU A 453 7.69 -47.41 17.61
N GLU A 454 8.78 -47.93 17.03
CA GLU A 454 8.91 -48.11 15.58
C GLU A 454 7.80 -48.99 15.00
N SER A 455 7.44 -50.08 15.71
CA SER A 455 6.34 -50.97 15.33
C SER A 455 4.99 -50.28 15.38
N VAL A 456 4.69 -49.54 16.46
CA VAL A 456 3.44 -48.80 16.63
C VAL A 456 3.29 -47.71 15.57
N VAL A 457 4.33 -46.92 15.32
CA VAL A 457 4.30 -45.87 14.29
C VAL A 457 4.06 -46.50 12.92
N TRP A 458 4.79 -47.58 12.57
CA TRP A 458 4.58 -48.31 11.31
C TRP A 458 3.13 -48.79 11.15
N GLU A 459 2.54 -49.36 12.19
CA GLU A 459 1.15 -49.83 12.16
C GLU A 459 0.16 -48.70 11.85
N LYS A 460 0.38 -47.50 12.39
CA LYS A 460 -0.59 -46.39 12.26
C LYS A 460 -0.35 -45.50 11.05
N THR A 461 0.87 -45.42 10.53
CA THR A 461 1.24 -44.50 9.44
C THR A 461 1.70 -45.21 8.17
N LEU A 462 1.99 -46.51 8.25
CA LEU A 462 2.63 -47.31 7.20
C LEU A 462 4.04 -46.81 6.83
N ILE A 463 4.68 -46.06 7.74
CA ILE A 463 6.00 -45.46 7.54
C ILE A 463 6.79 -45.57 8.85
N ARG A 464 8.00 -46.10 8.77
CA ARG A 464 8.86 -46.22 9.96
C ARG A 464 9.36 -44.84 10.37
N PRO A 465 9.42 -44.54 11.69
CA PRO A 465 10.05 -43.31 12.13
C PRO A 465 11.54 -43.35 11.79
N LYS A 466 12.11 -42.18 11.55
CA LYS A 466 13.56 -42.01 11.41
C LYS A 466 14.12 -41.59 12.75
N TYR A 467 15.12 -42.30 13.26
CA TYR A 467 15.86 -41.86 14.43
C TYR A 467 16.90 -40.80 14.01
N GLU A 468 16.89 -39.65 14.68
CA GLU A 468 17.90 -38.60 14.53
C GLU A 468 18.75 -38.51 15.79
N THR A 469 20.04 -38.19 15.64
CA THR A 469 21.02 -38.21 16.75
C THR A 469 21.31 -36.86 17.35
N ASP A 470 20.96 -35.75 16.68
CA ASP A 470 21.33 -34.40 17.09
C ASP A 470 20.18 -33.39 16.84
N PRO A 471 19.39 -33.04 17.86
CA PRO A 471 19.30 -33.74 19.15
C PRO A 471 18.64 -35.15 18.98
N PRO A 472 18.83 -36.10 19.92
CA PRO A 472 18.21 -37.42 19.84
C PRO A 472 16.68 -37.39 19.85
N HIS A 473 16.03 -37.83 18.78
CA HIS A 473 14.56 -37.97 18.68
C HIS A 473 14.12 -38.96 17.59
N TYR A 474 12.83 -39.30 17.58
CA TYR A 474 12.18 -40.05 16.50
C TYR A 474 11.34 -39.11 15.65
N HIS A 475 11.73 -38.94 14.39
CA HIS A 475 11.00 -38.16 13.41
C HIS A 475 9.95 -39.04 12.72
N ILE A 476 8.66 -38.71 12.88
CA ILE A 476 7.54 -39.40 12.21
C ILE A 476 7.05 -38.60 11.01
N PHE A 477 6.56 -39.32 9.99
CA PHE A 477 5.97 -38.74 8.78
C PHE A 477 4.66 -39.46 8.47
N VAL A 478 3.63 -38.70 8.09
CA VAL A 478 2.31 -39.21 7.73
C VAL A 478 1.93 -38.72 6.33
N LYS A 479 1.68 -39.64 5.39
CA LYS A 479 1.26 -39.27 4.04
C LYS A 479 -0.12 -38.61 4.05
N GLU A 480 -0.29 -37.57 3.23
CA GLU A 480 -1.62 -37.15 2.80
C GLU A 480 -2.22 -38.26 1.90
N LYS A 481 -3.53 -38.49 2.03
CA LYS A 481 -4.24 -39.54 1.28
C LYS A 481 -4.64 -39.05 -0.09
#